data_AF-A0A2R6NZG1-F1
#
_entry.id   AF-A0A2R6NZG1-F1
#
_cell.length_a   1.000
_cell.length_b   1.000
_cell.length_c   1.000
_cell.angle_alpha   90.00
_cell.angle_beta   90.00
_cell.angle_gamma   90.00
#
_symmetry.space_group_name_H-M   'P 1'
#
loop_
_entity.id
_entity.type
_entity.pdbx_description
1 polymer ?
#
loop_
_entity_poly.entity_id
_entity_poly.type
_entity_poly.pdbx_seq_one_letter_code
_entity_poly.pdbx_strand_id
1 'polypeptide(L)'
;MDKTVLLAKENNVKVGAHPSLPDHQGFGRREMVMEPEELAACFIYQVGALCGFLTRYDMPLNHVKPHGAVYGMMARDLRLARAGMSVAKTFNVPFMGLAGTCHQEAAEEMGVPFIAEWFADLEYSPEGKLIITKYS
;
A
#
# COMPACT_ATOMS: atom_id res chain seq x y z
N MET A 1 12.38 1.20 -11.02
CA MET A 1 11.04 1.74 -11.34
C MET A 1 10.88 1.90 -12.85
N ASP A 2 11.70 2.71 -13.53
CA ASP A 2 11.63 2.95 -14.98
C ASP A 2 11.38 1.70 -15.86
N LYS A 3 12.30 0.72 -15.83
CA LYS A 3 12.18 -0.54 -16.57
C LYS A 3 10.86 -1.28 -16.33
N THR A 4 10.39 -1.31 -15.09
CA THR A 4 9.15 -2.01 -14.72
C THR A 4 7.92 -1.30 -15.27
N VAL A 5 7.90 0.03 -15.25
CA VAL A 5 6.80 0.82 -15.82
C VAL A 5 6.74 0.62 -17.33
N LEU A 6 7.89 0.66 -18.02
CA LEU A 6 7.94 0.38 -19.47
C LEU A 6 7.38 -1.02 -19.80
N LEU A 7 7.80 -2.06 -19.08
CA LEU A 7 7.27 -3.41 -19.27
C LEU A 7 5.76 -3.47 -19.00
N ALA A 8 5.26 -2.77 -17.97
CA ALA A 8 3.83 -2.71 -17.70
C ALA A 8 3.06 -2.05 -18.85
N LYS A 9 3.61 -0.99 -19.45
CA LYS A 9 3.04 -0.34 -20.65
C LYS A 9 2.96 -1.33 -21.82
N GLU A 10 4.07 -1.98 -22.13
CA GLU A 10 4.19 -2.92 -23.25
C GLU A 10 3.21 -4.10 -23.13
N ASN A 11 2.87 -4.48 -21.89
CA ASN A 11 1.96 -5.59 -21.60
C ASN A 11 0.55 -5.15 -21.18
N ASN A 12 0.22 -3.87 -21.32
CA ASN A 12 -1.09 -3.30 -20.93
C ASN A 12 -1.52 -3.61 -19.48
N VAL A 13 -0.55 -3.60 -18.55
CA VAL A 13 -0.76 -3.85 -17.12
C VAL A 13 -0.91 -2.52 -16.38
N LYS A 14 -1.93 -2.43 -15.53
CA LYS A 14 -2.14 -1.26 -14.65
C LYS A 14 -1.05 -1.20 -13.57
N VAL A 15 -0.51 -0.01 -13.31
CA VAL A 15 0.57 0.18 -12.34
C VAL A 15 0.03 0.83 -11.06
N GLY A 16 0.20 0.14 -9.93
CA GLY A 16 -0.03 0.70 -8.59
C GLY A 16 1.28 1.02 -7.88
N ALA A 17 1.21 1.93 -6.90
CA ALA A 17 2.31 2.18 -5.99
C ALA A 17 2.33 1.13 -4.90
N HIS A 18 3.53 0.63 -4.58
CA HIS A 18 3.76 -0.35 -3.51
C HIS A 18 4.67 0.20 -2.39
N PRO A 19 4.24 1.28 -1.68
CA PRO A 19 5.10 1.95 -0.71
C PRO A 19 5.35 1.09 0.53
N SER A 20 6.54 1.24 1.12
CA SER A 20 7.03 0.44 2.24
C SER A 20 7.56 1.32 3.38
N LEU A 21 7.91 0.71 4.52
CA LEU A 21 8.73 1.37 5.54
C LEU A 21 10.13 1.67 4.97
N PRO A 22 10.83 2.70 5.49
CA PRO A 22 12.20 3.03 5.07
C PRO A 22 13.24 2.03 5.60
N ASP A 23 13.01 0.74 5.35
CA ASP A 23 13.86 -0.37 5.77
C ASP A 23 14.35 -1.13 4.54
N HIS A 24 15.33 -0.56 3.84
CA HIS A 24 15.88 -1.18 2.63
C HIS A 24 16.53 -2.54 2.94
N GLN A 25 17.28 -2.65 4.05
CA GLN A 25 18.00 -3.88 4.42
C GLN A 25 17.06 -5.02 4.81
N GLY A 26 15.96 -4.72 5.52
CA GLY A 26 14.94 -5.71 5.87
C GLY A 26 13.82 -5.82 4.83
N PHE A 27 14.00 -5.24 3.65
CA PHE A 27 13.02 -5.25 2.56
C PHE A 27 11.63 -4.75 3.00
N GLY A 28 11.56 -3.79 3.92
CA GLY A 28 10.30 -3.27 4.46
C GLY A 28 9.49 -4.29 5.28
N ARG A 29 10.10 -5.41 5.72
CA ARG A 29 9.42 -6.51 6.43
C ARG A 29 9.62 -6.50 7.95
N ARG A 30 10.37 -5.54 8.49
CA ARG A 30 10.51 -5.33 9.93
C ARG A 30 9.63 -4.18 10.36
N GLU A 31 8.88 -4.38 11.43
CA GLU A 31 8.06 -3.31 11.99
C GLU A 31 8.94 -2.20 12.55
N MET A 32 8.52 -0.96 12.35
CA MET A 32 9.17 0.24 12.84
C MET A 32 8.10 1.10 13.50
N VAL A 33 8.42 1.69 14.64
CA VAL A 33 7.56 2.74 15.20
C VAL A 33 7.65 3.94 14.26
N MET A 34 6.50 4.38 13.77
CA MET A 34 6.35 5.50 12.84
C MET A 34 5.17 6.34 13.32
N GLU A 35 5.34 7.66 13.39
CA GLU A 35 4.18 8.53 13.58
C GLU A 35 3.35 8.59 12.28
N PRO A 36 2.02 8.77 12.36
CA PRO A 36 1.15 8.79 11.18
C PRO A 36 1.59 9.80 10.11
N GLU A 37 2.04 10.99 10.52
CA GLU A 37 2.50 12.05 9.63
C GLU A 37 3.81 11.66 8.91
N GLU A 38 4.72 10.98 9.61
CA GLU A 38 5.97 10.48 9.03
C GLU A 38 5.68 9.38 8.02
N LEU A 39 4.74 8.47 8.33
CA LEU A 39 4.31 7.43 7.42
C LEU A 39 3.70 8.03 6.14
N ALA A 40 2.80 9.01 6.28
CA ALA A 40 2.17 9.69 5.15
C ALA A 40 3.21 10.39 4.27
N ALA A 41 4.16 11.13 4.86
CA ALA A 41 5.24 11.79 4.13
C ALA A 41 6.12 10.78 3.37
N CYS A 42 6.49 9.67 4.02
CA CYS A 42 7.26 8.58 3.40
C CYS A 42 6.52 7.95 2.21
N PHE A 43 5.21 7.74 2.35
CA PHE A 43 4.37 7.21 1.27
C PHE A 43 4.21 8.22 0.12
N ILE A 44 3.98 9.50 0.41
CA ILE A 44 3.91 10.56 -0.61
C ILE A 44 5.20 10.61 -1.42
N TYR A 45 6.36 10.53 -0.77
CA TYR A 45 7.65 10.49 -1.45
C TYR A 45 7.77 9.31 -2.42
N GLN A 46 7.44 8.10 -1.96
CA GLN A 46 7.51 6.88 -2.78
C GLN A 46 6.51 6.88 -3.93
N VAL A 47 5.27 7.30 -3.69
CA VAL A 47 4.22 7.40 -4.72
C VAL A 47 4.59 8.47 -5.74
N GLY A 48 5.03 9.65 -5.29
CA GLY A 48 5.49 10.74 -6.16
C GLY A 48 6.67 10.34 -7.05
N ALA A 49 7.63 9.59 -6.51
CA ALA A 49 8.73 9.03 -7.29
C ALA A 49 8.22 8.10 -8.41
N LEU A 50 7.18 7.28 -8.14
CA LEU A 50 6.57 6.43 -9.16
C LEU A 50 5.82 7.25 -10.21
N CYS A 51 5.06 8.26 -9.79
CA CYS A 51 4.35 9.15 -10.69
C CYS A 51 5.27 9.79 -11.72
N GLY A 52 6.51 10.16 -11.37
CA GLY A 52 7.49 10.68 -12.34
C GLY A 52 7.78 9.72 -13.50
N PHE A 53 7.91 8.41 -13.22
CA PHE A 53 8.10 7.40 -14.27
C PHE A 53 6.80 7.11 -15.04
N LEU A 54 5.65 7.16 -14.37
CA LEU A 54 4.35 6.99 -15.02
C LEU A 54 4.08 8.12 -16.03
N THR A 55 4.41 9.37 -15.67
CA THR A 55 4.32 10.53 -16.57
C THR A 55 5.21 10.34 -17.81
N ARG A 56 6.42 9.78 -17.67
CA ARG A 56 7.33 9.53 -18.80
C ARG A 56 6.73 8.61 -19.87
N TYR A 57 5.84 7.69 -19.50
CA TYR A 57 5.24 6.69 -20.40
C TYR A 57 3.74 6.88 -20.64
N ASP A 58 3.20 8.06 -20.29
CA ASP A 58 1.78 8.40 -20.40
C ASP A 58 0.89 7.31 -19.78
N MET A 59 1.21 6.93 -18.54
CA MET A 59 0.45 5.98 -17.75
C MET A 59 -0.15 6.66 -16.52
N PRO A 60 -1.41 6.35 -16.15
CA PRO A 60 -1.97 6.80 -14.88
C PRO A 60 -1.50 5.91 -13.72
N LEU A 61 -1.42 6.49 -12.53
CA LEU A 61 -1.35 5.70 -11.29
C LEU A 61 -2.71 5.01 -11.09
N ASN A 62 -2.71 3.72 -10.77
CA ASN A 62 -3.95 2.96 -10.65
C ASN A 62 -4.45 2.77 -9.22
N HIS A 63 -3.55 2.52 -8.26
CA HIS A 63 -3.90 2.26 -6.85
C HIS A 63 -2.68 2.44 -5.94
N VAL A 64 -2.91 2.47 -4.64
CA VAL A 64 -1.87 2.32 -3.60
C VAL A 64 -2.10 1.00 -2.86
N LYS A 65 -1.05 0.18 -2.71
CA LYS A 65 -1.05 -1.04 -1.89
C LYS A 65 0.19 -1.02 -0.99
N PRO A 66 0.08 -0.93 0.35
CA PRO A 66 1.27 -0.97 1.21
C PRO A 66 2.04 -2.29 1.10
N HIS A 67 3.35 -2.21 1.26
CA HIS A 67 4.26 -3.36 1.24
C HIS A 67 4.56 -3.89 2.65
N GLY A 68 4.79 -5.20 2.76
CA GLY A 68 5.51 -5.78 3.89
C GLY A 68 4.89 -5.50 5.26
N ALA A 69 5.73 -5.14 6.24
CA ALA A 69 5.32 -4.97 7.62
C ALA A 69 4.28 -3.87 7.81
N VAL A 70 4.38 -2.77 7.05
CA VAL A 70 3.42 -1.65 7.20
C VAL A 70 2.01 -2.03 6.78
N TYR A 71 1.84 -2.98 5.86
CA TYR A 71 0.53 -3.54 5.56
C TYR A 71 -0.12 -4.16 6.82
N GLY A 72 0.63 -4.98 7.56
CA GLY A 72 0.16 -5.59 8.80
C GLY A 72 0.00 -4.59 9.95
N MET A 73 0.83 -3.53 10.00
CA MET A 73 0.69 -2.46 10.99
C MET A 73 -0.57 -1.63 10.75
N MET A 74 -0.83 -1.23 9.51
CA MET A 74 -2.02 -0.47 9.12
C MET A 74 -3.30 -1.29 9.27
N ALA A 75 -3.26 -2.61 9.08
CA ALA A 75 -4.42 -3.47 9.32
C ALA A 75 -4.92 -3.44 10.78
N ARG A 76 -4.07 -3.05 11.74
CA ARG A 76 -4.38 -3.12 13.19
C ARG A 76 -4.23 -1.79 13.94
N ASP A 77 -3.72 -0.74 13.30
CA ASP A 77 -3.68 0.63 13.84
C ASP A 77 -4.41 1.58 12.88
N LEU A 78 -5.58 2.04 13.32
CA LEU A 78 -6.43 2.94 12.55
C LEU A 78 -5.77 4.29 12.24
N ARG A 79 -4.86 4.78 13.10
CA ARG A 79 -4.14 6.05 12.84
C ARG A 79 -3.20 5.90 11.66
N LEU A 80 -2.48 4.78 11.59
CA LEU A 80 -1.61 4.46 10.45
C LEU A 80 -2.42 4.17 9.18
N ALA A 81 -3.57 3.50 9.31
CA ALA A 81 -4.47 3.29 8.18
C ALA A 81 -4.96 4.62 7.58
N ARG A 82 -5.42 5.56 8.42
CA ARG A 82 -5.82 6.92 8.00
C ARG A 82 -4.69 7.67 7.32
N ALA A 83 -3.46 7.55 7.82
CA ALA A 83 -2.28 8.13 7.16
C ALA A 83 -2.13 7.61 5.72
N GLY A 84 -2.19 6.29 5.50
CA GLY A 84 -2.15 5.72 4.16
C GLY A 84 -3.33 6.11 3.26
N MET A 85 -4.54 6.19 3.81
CA MET A 85 -5.73 6.67 3.09
C MET A 85 -5.60 8.13 2.65
N SER A 86 -5.00 8.98 3.49
CA SER A 86 -4.73 10.38 3.13
C SER A 86 -3.82 10.50 1.91
N VAL A 87 -2.87 9.57 1.75
CA VAL A 87 -2.01 9.50 0.58
C VAL A 87 -2.80 9.05 -0.65
N ALA A 88 -3.58 7.98 -0.57
CA ALA A 88 -4.43 7.55 -1.68
C ALA A 88 -5.39 8.65 -2.15
N LYS A 89 -5.96 9.41 -1.21
CA LYS A 89 -6.79 10.59 -1.48
C LYS A 89 -6.02 11.71 -2.18
N THR A 90 -4.78 11.98 -1.75
CA THR A 90 -3.90 12.99 -2.38
C THR A 90 -3.65 12.70 -3.86
N PHE A 91 -3.46 11.43 -4.22
CA PHE A 91 -3.24 11.01 -5.60
C PHE A 91 -4.53 10.62 -6.34
N ASN A 92 -5.70 10.76 -5.69
CA ASN A 92 -7.01 10.41 -6.22
C ASN A 92 -7.09 8.99 -6.83
N VAL A 93 -6.57 8.00 -6.09
CA VAL A 93 -6.59 6.58 -6.50
C VAL A 93 -7.17 5.70 -5.40
N PRO A 94 -7.73 4.54 -5.75
CA PRO A 94 -8.16 3.57 -4.75
C PRO A 94 -7.01 3.06 -3.88
N PHE A 95 -7.36 2.62 -2.68
CA PHE A 95 -6.47 1.94 -1.76
C PHE A 95 -6.78 0.43 -1.75
N MET A 96 -5.76 -0.40 -1.93
CA MET A 96 -5.88 -1.86 -1.86
C MET A 96 -5.40 -2.37 -0.50
N GLY A 97 -6.26 -3.13 0.18
CA GLY A 97 -5.96 -3.64 1.52
C GLY A 97 -6.87 -4.78 1.96
N LEU A 98 -6.69 -5.20 3.22
CA LEU A 98 -7.40 -6.34 3.78
C LEU A 98 -8.79 -5.93 4.29
N ALA A 99 -9.84 -6.57 3.77
CA ALA A 99 -11.21 -6.37 4.23
C ALA A 99 -11.37 -6.77 5.71
N GLY A 100 -12.32 -6.13 6.42
CA GLY A 100 -12.60 -6.40 7.83
C GLY A 100 -11.49 -5.97 8.80
N THR A 101 -10.61 -5.06 8.37
CA THR A 101 -9.51 -4.51 9.19
C THR A 101 -9.56 -2.98 9.23
N CYS A 102 -8.63 -2.36 9.97
CA CYS A 102 -8.50 -0.91 10.01
C CYS A 102 -8.26 -0.29 8.62
N HIS A 103 -7.79 -1.06 7.63
CA HIS A 103 -7.75 -0.61 6.23
C HIS A 103 -9.13 -0.23 5.70
N GLN A 104 -10.10 -1.15 5.81
CA GLN A 104 -11.44 -0.92 5.29
C GLN A 104 -12.15 0.16 6.11
N GLU A 105 -12.02 0.13 7.44
CA GLU A 105 -12.59 1.13 8.34
C GLU A 105 -12.11 2.56 7.98
N ALA A 106 -10.80 2.77 7.82
CA ALA A 106 -10.26 4.07 7.44
C ALA A 106 -10.69 4.50 6.03
N ALA A 107 -10.79 3.57 5.09
CA ALA A 107 -11.21 3.87 3.72
C ALA A 107 -12.67 4.36 3.69
N GLU A 108 -13.56 3.69 4.41
CA GLU A 108 -14.96 4.07 4.57
C GLU A 108 -15.10 5.42 5.28
N GLU A 109 -14.39 5.62 6.39
CA GLU A 109 -14.39 6.88 7.15
C GLU A 109 -13.96 8.09 6.29
N MET A 110 -12.94 7.90 5.44
CA MET A 110 -12.33 8.99 4.68
C MET A 110 -12.89 9.16 3.26
N GLY A 111 -13.81 8.27 2.85
CA GLY A 111 -14.40 8.25 1.52
C GLY A 111 -13.42 7.88 0.41
N VAL A 112 -12.44 7.01 0.70
CA VAL A 112 -11.47 6.52 -0.28
C VAL A 112 -11.97 5.21 -0.90
N PRO A 113 -12.03 5.09 -2.24
CA PRO A 113 -12.40 3.83 -2.88
C PRO A 113 -11.48 2.68 -2.42
N PHE A 114 -12.08 1.60 -1.91
CA PHE A 114 -11.35 0.47 -1.36
C PHE A 114 -11.38 -0.73 -2.29
N ILE A 115 -10.22 -1.36 -2.51
CA ILE A 115 -10.09 -2.64 -3.22
C ILE A 115 -9.73 -3.70 -2.19
N ALA A 116 -10.70 -4.55 -1.85
CA ALA A 116 -10.48 -5.67 -0.96
C ALA A 116 -9.52 -6.68 -1.62
N GLU A 117 -8.38 -6.92 -0.99
CA GLU A 117 -7.42 -7.94 -1.39
C GLU A 117 -7.69 -9.25 -0.65
N TRP A 118 -7.65 -10.35 -1.40
CA TRP A 118 -7.69 -11.71 -0.87
C TRP A 118 -6.47 -12.48 -1.36
N PHE A 119 -5.78 -13.13 -0.43
CA PHE A 119 -4.63 -13.98 -0.68
C PHE A 119 -5.08 -15.44 -0.70
N ALA A 120 -4.85 -16.15 -1.80
CA ALA A 120 -5.20 -17.56 -1.96
C ALA A 120 -4.19 -18.51 -1.31
N ASP A 121 -2.98 -18.00 -1.10
CA ASP A 121 -1.75 -18.72 -0.76
C ASP A 121 -1.30 -18.48 0.70
N LEU A 122 -2.04 -17.68 1.46
CA LEU A 122 -1.76 -17.38 2.86
C LEU A 122 -2.82 -17.97 3.78
N GLU A 123 -2.38 -18.43 4.95
CA GLU A 123 -3.27 -18.93 5.98
C GLU A 123 -4.04 -17.77 6.62
N TYR A 124 -5.27 -18.04 7.06
CA TYR A 124 -6.09 -17.11 7.82
C TYR A 124 -6.38 -17.70 9.19
N SER A 125 -6.48 -16.84 10.20
CA SER A 125 -6.95 -17.23 11.51
C SER A 125 -8.43 -17.65 11.42
N PRO A 126 -8.95 -18.40 12.42
CA PRO A 126 -10.37 -18.75 12.47
C PRO A 126 -11.32 -17.53 12.40
N GLU A 127 -10.83 -16.34 12.78
CA GLU A 127 -11.52 -15.06 12.70
C GLU A 127 -11.38 -14.36 11.34
N GLY A 128 -10.83 -15.03 10.32
CA GLY A 128 -10.67 -14.50 8.96
C GLY A 128 -9.55 -13.47 8.82
N LYS A 129 -8.64 -13.37 9.80
CA LYS A 129 -7.48 -12.46 9.73
C LYS A 129 -6.32 -13.13 9.02
N LEU A 130 -5.70 -12.44 8.08
CA LEU A 130 -4.51 -12.93 7.38
C LEU A 130 -3.41 -13.25 8.41
N ILE A 131 -2.94 -14.50 8.44
CA ILE A 131 -1.78 -14.91 9.22
C ILE A 131 -0.55 -14.53 8.40
N ILE A 132 0.08 -13.40 8.76
CA ILE A 132 1.39 -13.04 8.24
C ILE A 132 2.41 -13.90 8.99
N THR A 133 2.67 -15.11 8.48
CA THR A 133 3.74 -15.96 9.00
C THR A 133 5.08 -15.26 8.79
N LYS A 134 5.77 -14.95 9.89
CA LYS A 134 7.18 -14.56 9.87
C LYS A 134 7.98 -15.76 9.38
N TYR A 135 8.26 -15.85 8.09
CA TYR A 135 9.38 -16.67 7.66
C TYR A 135 10.66 -15.96 8.13
N SER A 136 11.28 -16.58 9.12
CA SER A 136 12.57 -16.27 9.75
C SER A 136 13.70 -16.17 8.74
#